data_AF-A0AAN6H3G4-F1
#
_entry.id   AF-A0AAN6H3G4-F1
#
_cell.length_a   1.000
_cell.length_b   1.000
_cell.length_c   1.000
_cell.angle_alpha   90.00
_cell.angle_beta   90.00
_cell.angle_gamma   90.00
#
_symmetry.space_group_name_H-M   'P 1'
#
loop_
_entity.id
_entity.type
_entity.pdbx_description
1 polymer ?
#
loop_
_entity_poly.entity_id
_entity_poly.type
_entity_poly.pdbx_seq_one_letter_code
_entity_poly.pdbx_strand_id
1 'polypeptide(L)'
;MASSTLTTTQQAIIATTSYGNTVVPLSPRSVEKVSISVTAEEARDQGFAHRMFGDTFHVPAVYEFFESEAQGIRLGYLLMEKVHGRTFDQIDLSTQEAITLGAAVVHAVTQTQMEFSKRLAR
;
A
#
# COMPACT_ATOMS: atom_id res chain seq x y z
N MET A 1 -31.20 -2.24 -21.44
CA MET A 1 -30.51 -2.28 -20.14
C MET A 1 -29.27 -3.15 -20.31
N ALA A 2 -28.10 -2.55 -20.44
CA ALA A 2 -26.86 -3.29 -20.67
C ALA A 2 -26.23 -3.65 -19.31
N SER A 3 -26.13 -4.94 -19.03
CA SER A 3 -25.44 -5.49 -17.87
C SER A 3 -23.94 -5.54 -18.19
N SER A 4 -23.15 -4.74 -17.49
CA SER A 4 -21.70 -4.72 -17.63
C SER A 4 -21.10 -5.72 -16.65
N THR A 5 -20.79 -6.92 -17.13
CA THR A 5 -20.04 -7.94 -16.40
C THR A 5 -18.60 -7.46 -16.22
N LEU A 6 -18.25 -7.04 -15.00
CA LEU A 6 -16.86 -6.71 -14.65
C LEU A 6 -16.07 -8.02 -14.49
N THR A 7 -15.31 -8.38 -15.52
CA THR A 7 -14.32 -9.44 -15.47
C THR A 7 -13.15 -8.98 -14.59
N THR A 8 -13.15 -9.44 -13.33
CA THR A 8 -12.03 -9.24 -12.40
C THR A 8 -10.79 -9.93 -12.95
N THR A 9 -9.95 -9.17 -13.64
CA THR A 9 -8.59 -9.61 -13.95
C THR A 9 -7.82 -9.56 -12.64
N GLN A 10 -7.46 -10.73 -12.11
CA GLN A 10 -6.68 -10.92 -10.89
C GLN A 10 -5.25 -10.37 -11.11
N GLN A 11 -5.11 -9.04 -11.07
CA GLN A 11 -3.81 -8.38 -10.95
C GLN A 11 -3.38 -8.52 -9.49
N ALA A 12 -2.67 -9.62 -9.18
CA ALA A 12 -2.00 -9.94 -7.92
C ALA A 12 -2.14 -8.87 -6.81
N ILE A 13 -3.30 -8.89 -6.15
CA ILE A 13 -3.60 -8.04 -5.01
C ILE A 13 -2.93 -8.72 -3.81
N ILE A 14 -1.97 -8.07 -3.17
CA ILE A 14 -1.44 -8.50 -1.88
C ILE A 14 -2.55 -8.29 -0.84
N ALA A 15 -3.46 -9.26 -0.75
CA ALA A 15 -4.48 -9.36 0.26
C ALA A 15 -4.62 -10.84 0.65
N THR A 16 -3.81 -11.27 1.61
CA THR A 16 -3.97 -12.59 2.20
C THR A 16 -5.10 -12.54 3.23
N THR A 17 -6.15 -13.33 2.98
CA THR A 17 -7.19 -13.78 3.91
C THR A 17 -8.26 -12.77 4.33
N SER A 18 -9.37 -13.30 4.84
CA SER A 18 -10.67 -12.68 5.16
C SER A 18 -10.67 -11.48 6.12
N TYR A 19 -9.49 -11.07 6.60
CA TYR A 19 -9.24 -9.91 7.48
C TYR A 19 -8.10 -9.02 6.96
N GLY A 20 -7.56 -9.33 5.77
CA GLY A 20 -6.52 -8.56 5.11
C GLY A 20 -7.09 -7.32 4.43
N ASN A 21 -6.21 -6.37 4.15
CA ASN A 21 -6.58 -5.18 3.41
C ASN A 21 -6.99 -5.55 2.00
N THR A 22 -8.17 -5.10 1.55
CA THR A 22 -8.57 -5.24 0.15
C THR A 22 -8.08 -4.03 -0.62
N VAL A 23 -7.40 -4.23 -1.75
CA VAL A 23 -6.99 -3.13 -2.65
C VAL A 23 -7.81 -3.22 -3.94
N VAL A 24 -8.61 -2.20 -4.20
CA VAL A 24 -9.50 -2.11 -5.36
C VAL A 24 -8.95 -1.08 -6.34
N PRO A 25 -8.67 -1.44 -7.60
CA PRO A 25 -8.29 -0.46 -8.61
C PRO A 25 -9.50 0.41 -8.97
N LEU A 26 -9.34 1.73 -8.88
CA LEU A 26 -10.39 2.70 -9.24
C LEU A 26 -10.16 3.28 -10.64
N SER A 27 -8.89 3.46 -11.03
CA SER A 27 -8.50 4.02 -12.32
C SER A 27 -7.13 3.47 -12.75
N PRO A 28 -6.64 3.83 -13.95
CA PRO A 28 -5.27 3.52 -14.34
C PRO A 28 -4.20 4.08 -13.39
N ARG A 29 -4.52 5.13 -12.61
CA ARG A 29 -3.55 5.85 -11.74
C ARG A 29 -3.86 5.78 -10.25
N SER A 30 -4.96 5.13 -9.85
CA SER A 30 -5.38 5.11 -8.45
C SER A 30 -5.96 3.77 -8.03
N VAL A 31 -5.73 3.46 -6.76
CA VAL A 31 -6.32 2.33 -6.04
C VAL A 31 -6.89 2.81 -4.72
N GLU A 32 -7.84 2.05 -4.20
CA GLU A 32 -8.40 2.24 -2.87
C GLU A 32 -8.06 1.02 -2.02
N LYS A 33 -7.49 1.25 -0.84
CA LYS A 33 -7.26 0.22 0.16
C LYS A 33 -8.34 0.31 1.24
N VAL A 34 -9.01 -0.80 1.53
CA VAL A 34 -10.16 -0.87 2.45
C VAL A 34 -9.97 -1.98 3.47
N SER A 35 -10.16 -1.66 4.75
CA SER A 35 -10.18 -2.64 5.86
C SER A 35 -10.67 -2.00 7.16
N ILE A 36 -11.07 -2.86 8.12
CA ILE A 36 -11.22 -2.47 9.53
C ILE A 36 -9.91 -1.97 10.16
N SER A 37 -8.75 -2.35 9.58
CA SER A 37 -7.43 -2.01 10.10
C SER A 37 -6.76 -0.82 9.41
N VAL A 38 -7.39 -0.27 8.37
CA VAL A 38 -6.88 0.93 7.69
C VAL A 38 -7.24 2.13 8.56
N THR A 39 -6.24 2.92 8.95
CA THR A 39 -6.42 4.03 9.90
C THR A 39 -5.90 5.35 9.37
N ALA A 40 -6.34 6.44 10.00
CA ALA A 40 -5.78 7.77 9.75
C ALA A 40 -4.27 7.84 10.06
N GLU A 41 -3.79 7.03 11.00
CA GLU A 41 -2.37 6.95 11.34
C GLU A 41 -1.57 6.32 10.20
N GLU A 42 -2.05 5.22 9.63
CA GLU A 42 -1.43 4.60 8.46
C GLU A 42 -1.35 5.59 7.27
N ALA A 43 -2.42 6.35 7.02
CA ALA A 43 -2.43 7.37 5.97
C ALA A 43 -1.36 8.46 6.21
N ARG A 44 -1.20 8.90 7.47
CA ARG A 44 -0.18 9.90 7.85
C ARG A 44 1.23 9.35 7.71
N ASP A 45 1.45 8.11 8.13
CA ASP A 45 2.75 7.46 8.11
C ASP A 45 3.22 7.19 6.68
N GLN A 46 2.32 6.72 5.81
CA GLN A 46 2.62 6.58 4.39
C GLN A 46 2.88 7.95 3.73
N GLY A 47 2.08 8.97 4.06
CA GLY A 47 2.32 10.32 3.58
C GLY A 47 3.66 10.89 4.06
N PHE A 48 4.09 10.55 5.28
CA PHE A 48 5.42 10.89 5.78
C PHE A 48 6.51 10.14 5.01
N ALA A 49 6.37 8.82 4.84
CA ALA A 49 7.32 8.02 4.08
C ALA A 49 7.48 8.52 2.63
N HIS A 50 6.38 8.91 1.98
CA HIS A 50 6.41 9.51 0.64
C HIS A 50 7.25 10.80 0.62
N ARG A 51 7.07 11.69 1.59
CA ARG A 51 7.86 12.93 1.66
C ARG A 51 9.33 12.70 2.02
N MET A 52 9.62 11.72 2.86
CA MET A 52 10.99 11.50 3.34
C MET A 52 11.83 10.65 2.41
N PHE A 53 11.21 9.70 1.72
CA PHE A 53 11.91 8.69 0.94
C PHE A 53 11.54 8.70 -0.55
N GLY A 54 10.62 9.56 -0.99
CA GLY A 54 10.12 9.61 -2.37
C GLY A 54 11.21 9.80 -3.44
N ASP A 55 12.32 10.46 -3.08
CA ASP A 55 13.46 10.65 -3.98
C ASP A 55 14.35 9.40 -4.11
N THR A 56 14.26 8.47 -3.16
CA THR A 56 15.09 7.25 -3.10
C THR A 56 14.29 6.00 -3.49
N PHE A 57 13.04 5.92 -3.04
CA PHE A 57 12.13 4.81 -3.29
C PHE A 57 10.80 5.35 -3.76
N HIS A 58 10.18 4.69 -4.75
CA HIS A 58 8.84 5.02 -5.18
C HIS A 58 7.82 4.59 -4.12
N VAL A 59 7.49 5.50 -3.21
CA VAL A 59 6.43 5.31 -2.22
C VAL A 59 5.13 5.88 -2.80
N PRO A 60 4.02 5.10 -2.89
CA PRO A 60 2.78 5.61 -3.45
C PRO A 60 2.25 6.82 -2.68
N ALA A 61 1.88 7.88 -3.41
CA ALA A 61 1.24 9.05 -2.82
C ALA A 61 -0.13 8.70 -2.24
N VAL A 62 -0.43 9.21 -1.04
CA VAL A 62 -1.78 9.17 -0.44
C VAL A 62 -2.55 10.39 -0.93
N TYR A 63 -3.72 10.18 -1.53
CA TYR A 63 -4.59 11.26 -1.98
C TYR A 63 -5.60 11.63 -0.89
N GLU A 64 -6.24 10.64 -0.27
CA GLU A 64 -7.27 10.88 0.73
C GLU A 64 -7.44 9.68 1.68
N PHE A 65 -7.81 9.97 2.93
CA PHE A 65 -8.28 8.98 3.89
C PHE A 65 -9.67 9.37 4.37
N PHE A 66 -10.58 8.39 4.43
CA PHE A 66 -11.90 8.57 5.00
C PHE A 66 -12.39 7.28 5.64
N GLU A 67 -13.47 7.37 6.39
CA GLU A 67 -14.05 6.25 7.11
C GLU A 67 -15.53 6.17 6.82
N SER A 68 -16.04 4.94 6.75
CA SER A 68 -17.46 4.69 6.67
C SER A 68 -17.84 3.65 7.72
N GLU A 69 -19.02 3.83 8.31
CA GLU A 69 -19.61 2.85 9.20
C GLU A 69 -20.84 2.25 8.52
N ALA A 70 -20.86 0.92 8.40
CA ALA A 70 -22.00 0.19 7.87
C ALA A 70 -22.29 -1.01 8.76
N GLN A 71 -23.56 -1.17 9.17
CA GLN A 71 -24.00 -2.29 10.01
C GLN A 71 -23.18 -2.44 11.32
N GLY A 72 -22.74 -1.33 11.91
CA GLY A 72 -21.94 -1.29 13.13
C GLY A 72 -20.46 -1.65 12.96
N ILE A 73 -19.99 -1.79 11.71
CA ILE A 73 -18.59 -2.03 11.38
C ILE A 73 -18.01 -0.76 10.76
N ARG A 74 -16.99 -0.20 11.40
CA ARG A 74 -16.20 0.90 10.87
C ARG A 74 -15.11 0.36 9.96
N LEU A 75 -15.07 0.87 8.73
CA LEU A 75 -14.05 0.60 7.73
C LEU A 75 -13.29 1.88 7.43
N GLY A 76 -11.96 1.77 7.36
CA GLY A 76 -11.10 2.81 6.81
C GLY A 76 -10.86 2.60 5.33
N TYR A 77 -10.77 3.71 4.62
CA TYR A 77 -10.54 3.79 3.18
C TYR A 77 -9.33 4.69 2.95
N LEU A 78 -8.37 4.19 2.17
CA LEU A 78 -7.17 4.92 1.80
C LEU A 78 -7.08 4.96 0.28
N LEU A 79 -7.36 6.13 -0.29
CA LEU A 79 -7.21 6.42 -1.70
C LEU A 79 -5.75 6.80 -1.98
N MET A 80 -5.10 6.07 -2.88
CA MET A 80 -3.67 6.24 -3.14
C MET A 80 -3.30 5.99 -4.59
N GLU A 81 -2.08 6.38 -4.94
CA GLU A 81 -1.46 6.13 -6.24
C GLU A 81 -1.42 4.63 -6.57
N LYS A 82 -1.78 4.28 -7.81
CA LYS A 82 -1.53 2.95 -8.36
C LYS A 82 -0.07 2.86 -8.83
N VAL A 83 0.74 2.08 -8.13
CA VAL A 83 2.11 1.77 -8.57
C VAL A 83 2.06 0.63 -9.58
N HIS A 84 2.67 0.86 -10.75
CA HIS A 84 2.84 -0.17 -11.77
C HIS A 84 4.17 -0.89 -11.58
N GLY A 85 4.17 -2.22 -11.76
CA GLY A 85 5.39 -3.00 -11.66
C GLY A 85 5.12 -4.49 -11.66
N ARG A 86 6.21 -5.25 -11.50
CA ARG A 86 6.16 -6.69 -11.25
C ARG A 86 5.91 -6.92 -9.76
N THR A 87 5.05 -7.87 -9.43
CA THR A 87 4.92 -8.33 -8.04
C THR A 87 6.08 -9.26 -7.67
N PHE A 88 6.32 -9.48 -6.38
CA PHE A 88 7.45 -10.29 -5.92
C PHE A 88 7.44 -11.72 -6.45
N ASP A 89 6.27 -12.32 -6.65
CA ASP A 89 6.08 -13.64 -7.27
C ASP A 89 6.41 -13.67 -8.77
N GLN A 90 6.46 -12.51 -9.42
CA GLN A 90 6.85 -12.36 -10.82
C GLN A 90 8.34 -12.03 -10.99
N ILE A 91 9.07 -11.86 -9.90
CA ILE A 91 10.51 -11.59 -9.89
C ILE A 91 11.23 -12.90 -9.59
N ASP A 92 12.15 -13.29 -10.47
CA ASP A 92 13.05 -14.42 -10.19
C ASP A 92 14.04 -14.01 -9.09
N LEU A 93 13.79 -14.50 -7.88
CA LEU A 93 14.56 -14.14 -6.69
C LEU A 93 16.00 -14.70 -6.68
N SER A 94 16.35 -15.57 -7.63
CA SER A 94 17.71 -16.10 -7.78
C SER A 94 18.67 -15.14 -8.50
N THR A 95 18.14 -14.02 -9.02
CA THR A 95 18.91 -13.05 -9.79
C THR A 95 19.50 -11.94 -8.90
N GLN A 96 20.60 -11.33 -9.37
CA GLN A 96 21.23 -10.18 -8.70
C GLN A 96 20.25 -9.00 -8.50
N GLU A 97 19.24 -8.86 -9.36
CA GLU A 97 18.17 -7.86 -9.21
C GLU A 97 17.37 -8.06 -7.92
N ALA A 98 17.06 -9.31 -7.57
CA ALA A 98 16.30 -9.63 -6.37
C ALA A 98 17.10 -9.44 -5.07
N ILE A 99 18.40 -9.73 -5.10
CA ILE A 99 19.31 -9.43 -3.98
C ILE A 99 19.33 -7.92 -3.73
N THR A 100 19.41 -7.14 -4.80
CA THR A 100 19.41 -5.66 -4.72
C THR A 100 18.08 -5.13 -4.20
N LEU A 101 16.95 -5.69 -4.68
CA LEU A 101 15.62 -5.34 -4.20
C LEU A 101 15.43 -5.67 -2.71
N GLY A 102 15.91 -6.84 -2.26
CA GLY A 102 15.89 -7.23 -0.85
C GLY A 102 16.69 -6.28 0.03
N ALA A 103 17.89 -5.89 -0.39
CA ALA A 103 18.73 -4.93 0.34
C ALA A 103 18.06 -3.54 0.44
N ALA A 104 17.45 -3.07 -0.65
CA ALA A 104 16.68 -1.82 -0.68
C ALA A 104 15.51 -1.83 0.32
N VAL A 105 14.74 -2.91 0.37
CA VAL A 105 13.63 -3.08 1.32
C VAL A 105 14.13 -3.10 2.77
N VAL A 106 15.19 -3.86 3.07
CA VAL A 106 15.79 -3.91 4.42
C VAL A 106 16.30 -2.52 4.84
N HIS A 107 16.93 -1.78 3.93
CA HIS A 107 17.39 -0.42 4.20
C HIS A 107 16.22 0.53 4.48
N ALA A 108 15.16 0.50 3.66
CA ALA A 108 13.99 1.35 3.86
C ALA A 108 13.28 1.06 5.19
N VAL A 109 13.13 -0.21 5.56
CA VAL A 109 12.53 -0.64 6.84
C VAL A 109 13.38 -0.16 8.03
N THR A 110 14.70 -0.32 7.97
CA THR A 110 15.60 0.10 9.06
C THR A 110 15.63 1.61 9.23
N GLN A 111 15.66 2.39 8.15
CA GLN A 111 15.58 3.85 8.21
C GLN A 111 14.25 4.31 8.82
N THR A 112 13.13 3.70 8.41
CA THR A 112 11.81 4.02 8.95
C THR A 112 11.73 3.72 10.45
N GLN A 113 12.20 2.55 10.89
CA GLN A 113 12.23 2.15 12.31
C GLN A 113 13.07 3.09 13.18
N MET A 114 14.22 3.56 12.69
CA MET A 114 15.05 4.53 13.41
C MET A 114 14.35 5.89 13.59
N GLU A 115 13.70 6.41 12.54
CA GLU A 115 12.99 7.69 12.62
C GLU A 115 11.75 7.62 13.53
N PHE A 116 11.04 6.49 13.55
CA PHE A 116 9.97 6.23 14.53
C PHE A 116 10.50 6.17 15.97
N SER A 117 11.62 5.48 16.19
CA SER A 117 12.25 5.37 17.51
C SER A 117 12.69 6.73 18.07
N LYS A 118 13.20 7.62 17.22
CA LYS A 118 13.57 9.00 17.61
C LYS A 118 12.36 9.86 18.02
N ARG A 119 11.17 9.59 17.48
CA ARG A 119 9.93 10.30 17.83
C ARG A 119 9.37 9.87 19.19
N LEU A 120 9.49 8.60 19.55
CA LEU A 120 9.01 8.07 20.84
C LEU A 120 9.92 8.46 22.02
N ALA A 121 11.16 8.86 21.75
CA ALA A 121 12.12 9.30 22.76
C ALA A 121 12.07 10.81 23.07
N ARG A 122 11.08 11.54 22.54
CA ARG A 122 10.84 12.98 22.80
C ARG A 122 9.49 13.16 23.45
#